data_AF-A0A813D1N3-F1
#
_entry.id   AF-A0A813D1N3-F1
#
_cell.length_a   1.000
_cell.length_b   1.000
_cell.length_c   1.000
_cell.angle_alpha   90.00
_cell.angle_beta   90.00
_cell.angle_gamma   90.00
#
_symmetry.space_group_name_H-M   'P 1'
#
loop_
_entity.id
_entity.type
_entity.pdbx_description
1 polymer ?
#
loop_
_entity_poly.entity_id
_entity_poly.type
_entity_poly.pdbx_seq_one_letter_code
_entity_poly.pdbx_strand_id
1 'polypeptide(L)'
;VVAARKEANAQQVEAIQTKQRAQMPVFYMRGAASKPGHAVQLHFFEPRYRILIRRAWEGSKRFLCVQAEPKAGDVGLIVEVDLASFLPDGRANIRGRGVELVTLSRAWVESGTAGLFYAEVEGVKGTAAASARPPAVASTNNAEVRARATLRAVISQGVPAYNRGDVQRCVVLYRAAAELCLIELASEGPAASRLQRGLREAEQASSQASRTIDAAQARSAAWALRHSFDDVLASPPPPRSQASGSSGGPEVDVTREVELPVFVSSSALCPDVGERVRMNFFEPRYKVMSREVWGTRARLFLFSASPPEEGGSATLVRLEACEWEEDGLATITTVSGGMLRLGAVREDAAKGGLFYAQQQISSQFLLGRASAPNVPGPCCVAQ
;
A
#
# COMPACT_ATOMS: atom_id res chain seq x y z
N VAL A 1 15.38 48.08 -26.44
CA VAL A 1 13.95 48.12 -26.04
C VAL A 1 13.29 46.74 -26.07
N VAL A 2 13.47 45.92 -27.11
CA VAL A 2 12.85 44.57 -27.22
C VAL A 2 13.45 43.55 -26.21
N ALA A 3 14.75 43.58 -25.96
CA ALA A 3 15.41 42.71 -24.97
C ALA A 3 14.94 42.98 -23.53
N ALA A 4 14.89 44.25 -23.12
CA ALA A 4 14.40 44.67 -21.81
C ALA A 4 12.92 44.32 -21.56
N ARG A 5 12.06 44.35 -22.60
CA ARG A 5 10.66 43.89 -22.52
C ARG A 5 10.55 42.36 -22.39
N LYS A 6 11.44 41.60 -23.03
CA LYS A 6 11.51 40.13 -22.90
C LYS A 6 11.94 39.71 -21.49
N GLU A 7 12.94 40.38 -20.92
CA GLU A 7 13.40 40.12 -19.55
C GLU A 7 12.34 40.48 -18.52
N ALA A 8 11.68 41.64 -18.66
CA ALA A 8 10.58 42.03 -17.79
C ALA A 8 9.40 41.03 -17.84
N ASN A 9 9.02 40.57 -19.04
CA ASN A 9 7.97 39.55 -19.18
C ASN A 9 8.41 38.19 -18.62
N ALA A 10 9.66 37.78 -18.81
CA ALA A 10 10.17 36.52 -18.26
C ALA A 10 10.17 36.53 -16.72
N GLN A 11 10.61 37.64 -16.10
CA GLN A 11 10.56 37.82 -14.65
C GLN A 11 9.13 37.83 -14.13
N GLN A 12 8.18 38.43 -14.86
CA GLN A 12 6.77 38.45 -14.48
C GLN A 12 6.15 37.05 -14.56
N VAL A 13 6.46 36.27 -15.61
CA VAL A 13 6.01 34.89 -15.76
C VAL A 13 6.60 33.99 -14.66
N GLU A 14 7.88 34.14 -14.35
CA GLU A 14 8.56 33.37 -13.31
C GLU A 14 8.04 33.70 -11.91
N ALA A 15 7.76 34.97 -11.62
CA ALA A 15 7.14 35.40 -10.37
C ALA A 15 5.71 34.84 -10.22
N ILE A 16 4.91 34.85 -11.30
CA ILE A 16 3.55 34.28 -11.30
C ILE A 16 3.61 32.76 -11.12
N GLN A 17 4.52 32.06 -11.80
CA GLN A 17 4.71 30.62 -11.67
C GLN A 17 5.21 30.22 -10.27
N THR A 18 6.09 31.00 -9.67
CA THR A 18 6.60 30.78 -8.31
C THR A 18 5.47 30.93 -7.31
N LYS A 19 4.62 31.95 -7.47
CA LYS A 19 3.44 32.16 -6.63
C LYS A 19 2.41 31.04 -6.78
N GLN A 20 2.19 30.54 -8.00
CA GLN A 20 1.32 29.39 -8.24
C GLN A 20 1.90 28.07 -7.71
N ARG A 21 3.23 27.90 -7.68
CA ARG A 21 3.87 26.73 -7.07
C ARG A 21 3.79 26.75 -5.54
N ALA A 22 3.77 27.93 -4.94
CA ALA A 22 3.59 28.10 -3.50
C ALA A 22 2.15 27.81 -3.05
N GLN A 23 1.16 27.97 -3.93
CA GLN A 23 -0.26 27.74 -3.66
C GLN A 23 -0.68 26.36 -4.17
N MET A 24 -0.89 25.42 -3.26
CA MET A 24 -1.19 24.04 -3.62
C MET A 24 -2.58 23.61 -3.12
N PRO A 25 -3.32 22.82 -3.92
CA PRO A 25 -4.58 22.27 -3.45
C PRO A 25 -4.32 21.21 -2.37
N VAL A 26 -5.20 21.16 -1.38
CA VAL A 26 -5.05 20.33 -0.19
C VAL A 26 -6.09 19.21 -0.21
N PHE A 27 -5.58 17.99 -0.13
CA PHE A 27 -6.32 16.80 0.24
C PHE A 27 -6.14 16.59 1.75
N TYR A 28 -7.24 16.40 2.47
CA TYR A 28 -7.17 16.05 3.88
C TYR A 28 -8.02 14.84 4.22
N MET A 29 -7.42 13.90 4.94
CA MET A 29 -8.07 12.69 5.43
C MET A 29 -7.25 12.14 6.60
N ARG A 30 -7.91 11.85 7.73
CA ARG A 30 -7.26 11.17 8.85
C ARG A 30 -6.80 9.78 8.41
N GLY A 31 -5.51 9.50 8.54
CA GLY A 31 -4.90 8.23 8.10
C GLY A 31 -4.36 8.26 6.66
N ALA A 32 -4.33 9.42 5.99
CA ALA A 32 -3.65 9.56 4.71
C ALA A 32 -2.12 9.47 4.87
N ALA A 33 -1.39 9.26 3.77
CA ALA A 33 0.07 9.13 3.80
C ALA A 33 0.72 10.34 4.50
N SER A 34 1.58 10.06 5.48
CA SER A 34 2.20 11.06 6.38
C SER A 34 3.72 11.12 6.29
N LYS A 35 4.34 10.30 5.43
CA LYS A 35 5.79 10.15 5.37
C LYS A 35 6.32 10.32 3.94
N PRO A 36 7.39 11.11 3.75
CA PRO A 36 8.15 11.14 2.51
C PRO A 36 8.61 9.74 2.09
N GLY A 37 8.74 9.52 0.79
CA GLY A 37 9.10 8.25 0.16
C GLY A 37 7.97 7.22 0.04
N HIS A 38 6.85 7.38 0.74
CA HIS A 38 5.77 6.40 0.70
C HIS A 38 4.93 6.54 -0.57
N ALA A 39 4.58 5.41 -1.18
CA ALA A 39 3.64 5.38 -2.29
C ALA A 39 2.24 5.75 -1.80
N VAL A 40 1.57 6.63 -2.54
CA VAL A 40 0.23 7.11 -2.25
C VAL A 40 -0.70 6.58 -3.34
N GLN A 41 -1.73 5.84 -2.97
CA GLN A 41 -2.76 5.40 -3.90
C GLN A 41 -4.13 5.82 -3.35
N LEU A 42 -4.85 6.66 -4.11
CA LEU A 42 -6.11 7.24 -3.67
C LEU A 42 -7.17 7.13 -4.78
N HIS A 43 -8.42 6.94 -4.36
CA HIS A 43 -9.59 7.04 -5.22
C HIS A 43 -10.34 8.33 -4.90
N PHE A 44 -10.35 9.28 -5.83
CA PHE A 44 -11.06 10.54 -5.69
C PHE A 44 -12.45 10.44 -6.32
N PHE A 45 -13.46 10.43 -5.45
CA PHE A 45 -14.87 10.44 -5.84
C PHE A 45 -15.61 11.72 -5.42
N GLU A 46 -15.17 12.40 -4.36
CA GLU A 46 -15.79 13.64 -3.90
C GLU A 46 -15.62 14.79 -4.93
N PRO A 47 -16.64 15.63 -5.16
CA PRO A 47 -16.60 16.73 -6.13
C PRO A 47 -15.37 17.65 -6.00
N ARG A 48 -15.01 18.03 -4.77
CA ARG A 48 -13.83 18.88 -4.49
C ARG A 48 -12.50 18.21 -4.89
N TYR A 49 -12.37 16.90 -4.68
CA TYR A 49 -11.13 16.18 -4.99
C TYR A 49 -11.01 15.81 -6.46
N ARG A 50 -12.13 15.68 -7.17
CA ARG A 50 -12.15 15.59 -8.64
C ARG A 50 -11.56 16.85 -9.28
N ILE A 51 -11.88 18.02 -8.72
CA ILE A 51 -11.30 19.30 -9.15
C ILE A 51 -9.81 19.37 -8.80
N LEU A 52 -9.45 18.99 -7.56
CA LEU A 52 -8.06 18.94 -7.09
C LEU A 52 -7.17 18.19 -8.06
N ILE A 53 -7.53 16.94 -8.39
CA ILE A 53 -6.65 16.10 -9.19
C ILE A 53 -6.56 16.54 -10.64
N ARG A 54 -7.64 17.07 -11.24
CA ARG A 54 -7.57 17.62 -12.59
C ARG A 54 -6.58 18.78 -12.65
N ARG A 55 -6.69 19.73 -11.71
CA ARG A 55 -5.79 20.89 -11.63
C ARG A 55 -4.36 20.50 -11.30
N ALA A 56 -4.17 19.59 -10.36
CA ALA A 56 -2.84 19.09 -10.03
C ALA A 56 -2.22 18.42 -11.26
N TRP A 57 -2.96 17.52 -11.94
CA TRP A 57 -2.46 16.76 -13.09
C TRP A 57 -2.14 17.63 -14.33
N GLU A 58 -2.94 18.66 -14.58
CA GLU A 58 -2.70 19.65 -15.65
C GLU A 58 -1.56 20.63 -15.31
N GLY A 59 -1.30 20.84 -14.02
CA GLY A 59 -0.27 21.76 -13.52
C GLY A 59 1.00 21.05 -13.06
N SER A 60 1.32 21.20 -11.78
CA SER A 60 2.58 20.75 -11.17
C SER A 60 2.64 19.25 -10.89
N LYS A 61 1.57 18.51 -11.13
CA LYS A 61 1.32 17.12 -10.72
C LYS A 61 1.49 16.90 -9.21
N ARG A 62 1.35 17.95 -8.42
CA ARG A 62 1.56 17.90 -6.98
C ARG A 62 0.38 18.48 -6.22
N PHE A 63 0.10 17.89 -5.07
CA PHE A 63 -0.90 18.38 -4.12
C PHE A 63 -0.43 18.13 -2.69
N LEU A 64 -1.06 18.81 -1.72
CA LEU A 64 -0.76 18.63 -0.30
C LEU A 64 -1.67 17.60 0.32
N CYS A 65 -1.11 16.74 1.17
CA CYS A 65 -1.83 15.74 1.94
C CYS A 65 -1.66 16.04 3.44
N VAL A 66 -2.76 16.32 4.13
CA VAL A 66 -2.78 16.62 5.58
C VAL A 66 -3.73 15.68 6.32
N GLN A 67 -3.53 15.51 7.63
CA GLN A 67 -4.28 14.55 8.44
C GLN A 67 -5.64 15.08 8.94
N ALA A 68 -5.81 16.38 8.99
CA ALA A 68 -7.00 17.04 9.51
C ALA A 68 -7.37 18.22 8.61
N GLU A 69 -8.48 18.87 8.92
CA GLU A 69 -8.86 20.11 8.25
C GLU A 69 -7.69 21.12 8.32
N PRO A 70 -7.20 21.60 7.17
CA PRO A 70 -5.93 22.32 7.10
C PRO A 70 -6.00 23.68 7.80
N LYS A 71 -5.07 23.90 8.72
CA LYS A 71 -4.86 25.17 9.42
C LYS A 71 -3.44 25.68 9.18
N ALA A 72 -3.25 26.98 9.37
CA ALA A 72 -1.91 27.56 9.36
C ALA A 72 -1.08 26.93 10.51
N GLY A 73 0.15 26.52 10.20
CA GLY A 73 1.05 25.80 11.10
C GLY A 73 0.96 24.27 11.01
N ASP A 74 -0.03 23.72 10.28
CA ASP A 74 -0.10 22.27 10.08
C ASP A 74 1.04 21.77 9.19
N VAL A 75 1.44 20.51 9.40
CA VAL A 75 2.41 19.82 8.55
C VAL A 75 1.67 19.03 7.49
N GLY A 76 1.97 19.32 6.22
CA GLY A 76 1.46 18.61 5.06
C GLY A 76 2.55 17.86 4.33
N LEU A 77 2.18 16.73 3.73
CA LEU A 77 3.03 15.97 2.83
C LEU A 77 2.74 16.40 1.39
N ILE A 78 3.74 16.89 0.68
CA ILE A 78 3.65 17.08 -0.78
C ILE A 78 3.62 15.71 -1.42
N VAL A 79 2.55 15.41 -2.15
CA VAL A 79 2.41 14.20 -2.95
C VAL A 79 2.59 14.56 -4.41
N GLU A 80 3.55 13.93 -5.06
CA GLU A 80 3.73 13.98 -6.50
C GLU A 80 2.98 12.81 -7.15
N VAL A 81 2.16 13.10 -8.14
CA VAL A 81 1.32 12.13 -8.82
C VAL A 81 2.10 11.56 -10.00
N ASP A 82 2.36 10.26 -9.94
CA ASP A 82 3.02 9.50 -11.00
C ASP A 82 2.02 9.09 -12.08
N LEU A 83 0.79 8.72 -11.69
CA LEU A 83 -0.25 8.22 -12.58
C LEU A 83 -1.64 8.66 -12.13
N ALA A 84 -2.44 9.17 -13.05
CA ALA A 84 -3.86 9.46 -12.83
C ALA A 84 -4.70 8.80 -13.92
N SER A 85 -5.63 7.94 -13.52
CA SER A 85 -6.62 7.31 -14.39
C SER A 85 -7.98 7.95 -14.14
N PHE A 86 -8.46 8.73 -15.11
CA PHE A 86 -9.75 9.43 -15.04
C PHE A 86 -10.86 8.54 -15.59
N LEU A 87 -11.94 8.39 -14.81
CA LEU A 87 -13.12 7.63 -15.17
C LEU A 87 -14.13 8.54 -15.93
N PRO A 88 -15.04 7.97 -16.75
CA PRO A 88 -16.01 8.74 -17.54
C PRO A 88 -16.97 9.60 -16.70
N ASP A 89 -17.25 9.18 -15.48
CA ASP A 89 -18.07 9.92 -14.50
C ASP A 89 -17.29 11.05 -13.80
N GLY A 90 -16.00 11.21 -14.13
CA GLY A 90 -15.07 12.19 -13.60
C GLY A 90 -14.45 11.84 -12.26
N ARG A 91 -14.62 10.62 -11.74
CA ARG A 91 -13.80 10.07 -10.65
C ARG A 91 -12.36 9.83 -11.14
N ALA A 92 -11.42 9.70 -10.22
CA ALA A 92 -10.03 9.43 -10.58
C ALA A 92 -9.37 8.43 -9.63
N ASN A 93 -8.63 7.47 -10.18
CA ASN A 93 -7.67 6.66 -9.46
C ASN A 93 -6.28 7.27 -9.63
N ILE A 94 -5.61 7.58 -8.53
CA ILE A 94 -4.29 8.17 -8.57
C ILE A 94 -3.27 7.27 -7.90
N ARG A 95 -2.05 7.31 -8.42
CA ARG A 95 -0.85 6.78 -7.79
C ARG A 95 0.21 7.87 -7.78
N GLY A 96 0.89 8.02 -6.66
CA GLY A 96 1.94 9.00 -6.48
C GLY A 96 2.89 8.61 -5.37
N ARG A 97 3.74 9.56 -4.98
CA ARG A 97 4.72 9.40 -3.91
C ARG A 97 4.75 10.66 -3.05
N GLY A 98 4.79 10.46 -1.73
CA GLY A 98 5.12 11.55 -0.80
C GLY A 98 6.57 12.00 -1.04
N VAL A 99 6.80 13.27 -1.32
CA VAL A 99 8.12 13.78 -1.66
C VAL A 99 8.75 14.49 -0.47
N GLU A 100 7.99 15.37 0.18
CA GLU A 100 8.53 16.29 1.18
C GLU A 100 7.44 16.68 2.19
N LEU A 101 7.83 16.87 3.45
CA LEU A 101 6.97 17.46 4.47
C LEU A 101 7.21 18.97 4.50
N VAL A 102 6.13 19.74 4.45
CA VAL A 102 6.13 21.19 4.46
C VAL A 102 5.14 21.73 5.47
N THR A 103 5.43 22.89 6.02
CA THR A 103 4.51 23.59 6.94
C THR A 103 3.62 24.53 6.14
N LEU A 104 2.32 24.46 6.41
CA LEU A 104 1.33 25.35 5.79
C LEU A 104 1.44 26.73 6.44
N SER A 105 1.81 27.75 5.68
CA SER A 105 1.84 29.14 6.16
C SER A 105 0.44 29.74 6.24
N ARG A 106 -0.41 29.39 5.28
CA ARG A 106 -1.81 29.83 5.21
C ARG A 106 -2.67 28.76 4.58
N ALA A 107 -3.90 28.58 5.06
CA ALA A 107 -4.90 27.71 4.45
C ALA A 107 -6.21 28.46 4.26
N TRP A 108 -6.90 28.23 3.14
CA TRP A 108 -8.23 28.79 2.86
C TRP A 108 -9.04 27.86 1.96
N VAL A 109 -10.37 28.01 1.99
CA VAL A 109 -11.26 27.33 1.05
C VAL A 109 -11.42 28.19 -0.19
N GLU A 110 -11.23 27.60 -1.36
CA GLU A 110 -11.46 28.30 -2.61
C GLU A 110 -12.96 28.32 -2.96
N SER A 111 -13.46 29.50 -3.32
CA SER A 111 -14.85 29.69 -3.71
C SER A 111 -15.15 29.04 -5.07
N GLY A 112 -16.26 28.31 -5.18
CA GLY A 112 -16.70 27.68 -6.43
C GLY A 112 -16.14 26.28 -6.69
N THR A 113 -15.35 25.72 -5.78
CA THR A 113 -14.75 24.36 -5.91
C THR A 113 -15.29 23.34 -4.91
N ALA A 114 -16.57 23.50 -4.53
CA ALA A 114 -17.27 22.59 -3.62
C ALA A 114 -16.54 22.36 -2.28
N GLY A 115 -15.85 23.39 -1.76
CA GLY A 115 -15.13 23.30 -0.49
C GLY A 115 -13.72 22.73 -0.59
N LEU A 116 -13.04 22.90 -1.73
CA LEU A 116 -11.63 22.50 -1.87
C LEU A 116 -10.73 23.49 -1.10
N PHE A 117 -9.89 22.94 -0.23
CA PHE A 117 -8.88 23.72 0.47
C PHE A 117 -7.65 23.95 -0.40
N TYR A 118 -7.06 25.12 -0.24
CA TYR A 118 -5.76 25.50 -0.75
C TYR A 118 -4.89 25.94 0.40
N ALA A 119 -3.58 25.73 0.27
CA ALA A 119 -2.62 26.22 1.22
C ALA A 119 -1.41 26.83 0.53
N GLU A 120 -0.86 27.85 1.19
CA GLU A 120 0.49 28.35 0.93
C GLU A 120 1.48 27.55 1.78
N VAL A 121 2.60 27.18 1.17
CA VAL A 121 3.66 26.42 1.82
C VAL A 121 4.92 27.25 1.94
N GLU A 122 5.47 27.31 3.14
CA GLU A 122 6.76 27.93 3.39
C GLU A 122 7.89 26.95 3.02
N GLY A 123 8.86 27.44 2.25
CA GLY A 123 10.12 26.71 2.06
C GLY A 123 10.14 25.64 0.97
N VAL A 124 9.31 25.73 -0.07
CA VAL A 124 9.51 24.91 -1.29
C VAL A 124 10.81 25.35 -1.97
N LYS A 125 11.94 24.83 -1.49
CA LYS A 125 13.17 24.81 -2.28
C LYS A 125 12.81 23.98 -3.50
N GLY A 126 12.67 24.64 -4.64
CA GLY A 126 12.53 23.98 -5.92
C GLY A 126 13.76 23.12 -6.17
N THR A 127 13.76 21.90 -5.67
CA THR A 127 14.81 20.93 -5.93
C THR A 127 14.48 20.27 -7.26
N ALA A 128 15.01 20.90 -8.31
CA ALA A 128 15.46 20.15 -9.46
C ALA A 128 16.34 18.99 -8.96
N ALA A 129 16.00 17.78 -9.41
CA ALA A 129 16.79 16.55 -9.38
C ALA A 129 18.08 16.56 -8.55
N ALA A 130 18.08 15.87 -7.40
CA ALA A 130 19.27 15.16 -6.91
C ALA A 130 18.90 14.13 -5.84
N SER A 131 19.17 12.88 -6.20
CA SER A 131 19.32 11.72 -5.33
C SER A 131 20.12 12.04 -4.06
N ALA A 132 19.54 11.83 -2.88
CA ALA A 132 20.28 11.69 -1.63
C ALA A 132 19.71 10.51 -0.84
N ARG A 133 20.52 9.45 -0.77
CA ARG A 133 20.28 8.17 -0.09
C ARG A 133 20.62 8.32 1.40
N PRO A 134 19.76 7.89 2.36
CA PRO A 134 20.15 7.81 3.77
C PRO A 134 20.98 6.54 4.05
N PRO A 135 21.74 6.49 5.16
CA PRO A 135 22.83 5.55 5.33
C PRO A 135 22.34 4.10 5.54
N ALA A 136 22.97 3.18 4.81
CA ALA A 136 23.09 1.75 5.15
C ALA A 136 23.73 1.66 6.56
N VAL A 137 23.25 0.85 7.50
CA VAL A 137 23.64 -0.58 7.62
C VAL A 137 22.52 -1.45 8.27
N ALA A 138 21.38 -0.89 8.68
CA ALA A 138 20.33 -1.65 9.39
C ALA A 138 19.18 -2.22 8.51
N SER A 139 19.13 -1.88 7.21
CA SER A 139 17.91 -2.02 6.38
C SER A 139 17.93 -3.10 5.27
N THR A 140 19.05 -3.77 5.00
CA THR A 140 19.16 -4.72 3.87
C THR A 140 18.30 -5.97 4.05
N ASN A 141 18.24 -6.53 5.27
CA ASN A 141 17.43 -7.71 5.56
C ASN A 141 15.92 -7.42 5.43
N ASN A 142 15.47 -6.25 5.87
CA ASN A 142 14.05 -5.87 5.78
C ASN A 142 13.65 -5.52 4.34
N ALA A 143 14.55 -4.90 3.57
CA ALA A 143 14.33 -4.63 2.15
C ALA A 143 14.21 -5.92 1.34
N GLU A 144 15.07 -6.91 1.60
CA GLU A 144 14.99 -8.20 0.91
C GLU A 144 13.73 -8.98 1.27
N VAL A 145 13.30 -8.94 2.54
CA VAL A 145 12.03 -9.55 2.97
C VAL A 145 10.83 -8.91 2.26
N ARG A 146 10.78 -7.57 2.16
CA ARG A 146 9.72 -6.86 1.43
C ARG A 146 9.75 -7.11 -0.06
N ALA A 147 10.93 -7.08 -0.69
CA ALA A 147 11.08 -7.41 -2.09
C ALA A 147 10.52 -8.81 -2.39
N ARG A 148 10.85 -9.81 -1.56
CA ARG A 148 10.30 -11.17 -1.71
C ARG A 148 8.79 -11.25 -1.53
N ALA A 149 8.21 -10.47 -0.63
CA ALA A 149 6.76 -10.39 -0.47
C ALA A 149 6.10 -9.81 -1.72
N THR A 150 6.65 -8.72 -2.27
CA THR A 150 6.20 -8.08 -3.51
C THR A 150 6.27 -9.05 -4.71
N LEU A 151 7.36 -9.81 -4.84
CA LEU A 151 7.50 -10.83 -5.89
C LEU A 151 6.45 -11.94 -5.77
N ARG A 152 6.16 -12.43 -4.56
CA ARG A 152 5.09 -13.44 -4.35
C ARG A 152 3.71 -12.89 -4.70
N ALA A 153 3.44 -11.63 -4.36
CA ALA A 153 2.17 -10.99 -4.64
C ALA A 153 1.96 -10.73 -6.14
N VAL A 154 3.00 -10.33 -6.88
CA VAL A 154 2.86 -10.13 -8.33
C VAL A 154 2.71 -11.47 -9.07
N ILE A 155 3.38 -12.53 -8.60
CA ILE A 155 3.24 -13.88 -9.13
C ILE A 155 1.79 -14.37 -9.05
N SER A 156 1.11 -14.16 -7.92
CA SER A 156 -0.28 -14.61 -7.75
C SER A 156 -1.26 -13.89 -8.67
N GLN A 157 -0.90 -12.70 -9.17
CA GLN A 157 -1.70 -11.94 -10.14
C GLN A 157 -1.28 -12.20 -11.60
N GLY A 158 0.02 -12.35 -11.85
CA GLY A 158 0.58 -12.53 -13.19
C GLY A 158 0.33 -13.92 -13.77
N VAL A 159 0.38 -14.97 -12.95
CA VAL A 159 0.10 -16.35 -13.41
C VAL A 159 -1.31 -16.48 -13.97
N PRO A 160 -2.39 -16.02 -13.29
CA PRO A 160 -3.73 -16.01 -13.88
C PRO A 160 -3.85 -15.18 -15.15
N ALA A 161 -3.17 -14.03 -15.25
CA ALA A 161 -3.17 -13.21 -16.46
C ALA A 161 -2.53 -13.94 -17.64
N TYR A 162 -1.38 -14.59 -17.41
CA TYR A 162 -0.69 -15.41 -18.40
C TYR A 162 -1.56 -16.60 -18.86
N ASN A 163 -2.16 -17.33 -17.93
CA ASN A 163 -2.99 -18.51 -18.24
C ASN A 163 -4.24 -18.17 -19.07
N ARG A 164 -4.76 -16.94 -18.94
CA ARG A 164 -5.89 -16.43 -19.76
C ARG A 164 -5.46 -15.90 -21.12
N GLY A 165 -4.18 -15.98 -21.48
CA GLY A 165 -3.65 -15.47 -22.73
C GLY A 165 -3.32 -13.97 -22.72
N ASP A 166 -3.55 -13.26 -21.61
CA ASP A 166 -3.17 -11.85 -21.43
C ASP A 166 -1.70 -11.74 -20.97
N VAL A 167 -0.81 -12.21 -21.84
CA VAL A 167 0.63 -12.26 -21.58
C VAL A 167 1.20 -10.84 -21.46
N GLN A 168 0.65 -9.89 -22.21
CA GLN A 168 1.08 -8.50 -22.18
C GLN A 168 0.86 -7.86 -20.80
N ARG A 169 -0.31 -8.08 -20.20
CA ARG A 169 -0.58 -7.63 -18.82
C ARG A 169 0.33 -8.31 -17.81
N CYS A 170 0.65 -9.58 -18.00
CA CYS A 170 1.62 -10.29 -17.15
C CYS A 170 3.01 -9.64 -17.19
N VAL A 171 3.52 -9.31 -18.39
CA VAL A 171 4.81 -8.63 -18.56
C VAL A 171 4.82 -7.25 -17.89
N VAL A 172 3.77 -6.46 -18.07
CA VAL A 172 3.65 -5.13 -17.44
C VAL A 172 3.67 -5.23 -15.92
N LEU A 173 2.92 -6.18 -15.36
CA LEU A 173 2.88 -6.43 -13.91
C LEU A 173 4.26 -6.84 -13.38
N TYR A 174 4.91 -7.81 -14.02
CA TYR A 174 6.21 -8.30 -13.60
C TYR A 174 7.30 -7.24 -13.72
N ARG A 175 7.34 -6.47 -14.81
CA ARG A 175 8.32 -5.39 -14.99
C ARG A 175 8.19 -4.34 -13.87
N ALA A 176 6.97 -3.88 -13.61
CA ALA A 176 6.72 -2.90 -12.55
C ALA A 176 7.13 -3.42 -11.18
N ALA A 177 6.88 -4.70 -10.88
CA ALA A 177 7.29 -5.30 -9.62
C ALA A 177 8.82 -5.45 -9.49
N ALA A 178 9.50 -5.82 -10.57
CA ALA A 178 10.97 -5.92 -10.60
C ALA A 178 11.62 -4.55 -10.35
N GLU A 179 11.12 -3.49 -10.99
CA GLU A 179 11.59 -2.11 -10.80
C GLU A 179 11.35 -1.61 -9.38
N LEU A 180 10.17 -1.89 -8.80
CA LEU A 180 9.88 -1.57 -7.40
C LEU A 180 10.83 -2.28 -6.43
N CYS A 181 11.08 -3.57 -6.63
CA CYS A 181 12.00 -4.33 -5.80
C CYS A 181 13.45 -3.82 -5.93
N LEU A 182 13.87 -3.36 -7.11
CA LEU A 182 15.19 -2.74 -7.29
C LEU A 182 15.34 -1.40 -6.57
N ILE A 183 14.27 -0.61 -6.51
CA ILE A 183 14.23 0.62 -5.71
C ILE A 183 14.35 0.26 -4.22
N GLU A 184 13.58 -0.72 -3.74
CA GLU A 184 13.61 -1.15 -2.34
C GLU A 184 14.97 -1.72 -1.91
N LEU A 185 15.61 -2.48 -2.80
CA LEU A 185 16.95 -3.04 -2.58
C LEU A 185 18.07 -2.03 -2.81
N ALA A 186 17.76 -0.77 -3.12
CA ALA A 186 18.71 0.26 -3.51
C ALA A 186 19.66 -0.19 -4.65
N SER A 187 19.20 -1.10 -5.51
CA SER A 187 19.97 -1.74 -6.58
C SER A 187 21.21 -2.51 -6.12
N GLU A 188 21.25 -2.95 -4.87
CA GLU A 188 22.40 -3.62 -4.28
C GLU A 188 22.07 -5.06 -3.82
N GLY A 189 23.09 -5.91 -3.82
CA GLY A 189 23.02 -7.27 -3.32
C GLY A 189 22.55 -8.33 -4.34
N PRO A 190 22.62 -9.62 -3.96
CA PRO A 190 22.37 -10.74 -4.89
C PRO A 190 20.96 -10.74 -5.47
N ALA A 191 19.96 -10.33 -4.69
CA ALA A 191 18.57 -10.21 -5.14
C ALA A 191 18.42 -9.14 -6.23
N ALA A 192 19.03 -7.96 -6.05
CA ALA A 192 18.98 -6.89 -7.04
C ALA A 192 19.68 -7.31 -8.35
N SER A 193 20.85 -7.96 -8.25
CA SER A 193 21.59 -8.46 -9.43
C SER A 193 20.77 -9.47 -10.27
N ARG A 194 19.97 -10.32 -9.62
CA ARG A 194 19.07 -11.26 -10.31
C ARG A 194 17.93 -10.53 -11.01
N LEU A 195 17.28 -9.58 -10.33
CA LEU A 195 16.19 -8.79 -10.92
C LEU A 195 16.64 -7.93 -12.09
N GLN A 196 17.81 -7.28 -11.98
CA GLN A 196 18.40 -6.53 -13.09
C GLN A 196 18.69 -7.41 -14.31
N ARG A 197 19.11 -8.66 -14.07
CA ARG A 197 19.32 -9.64 -15.15
C ARG A 197 18.01 -9.98 -15.85
N GLY A 198 16.97 -10.30 -15.09
CA GLY A 198 15.63 -10.60 -15.64
C GLY A 198 15.03 -9.44 -16.43
N LEU A 199 15.21 -8.20 -15.97
CA LEU A 199 14.78 -7.00 -16.72
C LEU A 199 15.52 -6.84 -18.05
N ARG A 200 16.85 -7.01 -18.06
CA ARG A 200 17.64 -6.94 -19.30
C ARG A 200 17.25 -8.04 -20.29
N GLU A 201 17.07 -9.27 -19.83
CA GLU A 201 16.64 -10.39 -20.67
C GLU A 201 15.23 -10.15 -21.24
N ALA A 202 14.32 -9.57 -20.45
CA ALA A 202 12.99 -9.20 -20.92
C ALA A 202 13.00 -8.04 -21.93
N GLU A 203 13.91 -7.07 -21.78
CA GLU A 203 14.13 -5.99 -22.75
C GLU A 203 14.69 -6.50 -24.06
N GLN A 204 15.67 -7.42 -24.01
CA GLN A 204 16.23 -8.08 -25.19
C GLN A 204 15.16 -8.91 -25.93
N ALA A 205 14.29 -9.60 -25.19
CA ALA A 205 13.17 -10.33 -25.78
C ALA A 205 12.12 -9.42 -26.44
N SER A 206 12.00 -8.16 -25.97
CA SER A 206 11.02 -7.18 -26.48
C SER A 206 11.57 -6.31 -27.63
N SER A 207 12.89 -6.25 -27.82
CA SER A 207 13.56 -5.35 -28.76
C SER A 207 13.84 -5.95 -30.14
N GLN A 208 13.40 -7.19 -30.39
CA GLN A 208 13.40 -7.78 -31.73
C GLN A 208 12.31 -7.17 -32.63
N ALA A 209 12.55 -5.94 -33.07
CA ALA A 209 12.17 -5.32 -34.35
C ALA A 209 10.77 -5.58 -34.96
N SER A 210 9.69 -5.64 -34.17
CA SER A 210 8.33 -5.58 -34.73
C SER A 210 7.43 -4.64 -33.93
N ARG A 211 6.66 -3.79 -34.64
CA ARG A 211 5.81 -2.71 -34.06
C ARG A 211 4.60 -3.23 -33.27
N THR A 212 4.45 -4.54 -33.19
CA THR A 212 3.54 -5.27 -32.33
C THR A 212 4.36 -6.28 -31.57
N ILE A 213 4.30 -6.28 -30.24
CA ILE A 213 4.90 -7.34 -29.44
C ILE A 213 4.22 -8.64 -29.88
N ASP A 214 4.97 -9.51 -30.56
CA ASP A 214 4.47 -10.83 -30.91
C ASP A 214 4.15 -11.56 -29.59
N ALA A 215 3.06 -12.34 -29.57
CA ALA A 215 2.71 -13.15 -28.41
C ALA A 215 3.89 -14.04 -27.97
N ALA A 216 4.76 -14.44 -28.91
CA ALA A 216 6.01 -15.12 -28.62
C ALA A 216 7.01 -14.27 -27.81
N GLN A 217 7.19 -12.99 -28.16
CA GLN A 217 8.10 -12.05 -27.47
C GLN A 217 7.59 -11.72 -26.06
N ALA A 218 6.28 -11.46 -25.93
CA ALA A 218 5.64 -11.25 -24.62
C ALA A 218 5.80 -12.48 -23.72
N ARG A 219 5.69 -13.70 -24.27
CA ARG A 219 5.92 -14.94 -23.50
C ARG A 219 7.37 -15.06 -23.05
N SER A 220 8.32 -14.78 -23.94
CA SER A 220 9.75 -14.81 -23.62
C SER A 220 10.10 -13.81 -22.53
N ALA A 221 9.57 -12.58 -22.60
CA ALA A 221 9.77 -11.55 -21.58
C ALA A 221 9.14 -11.93 -20.23
N ALA A 222 7.93 -12.50 -20.24
CA ALA A 222 7.27 -12.96 -19.01
C ALA A 222 8.07 -14.07 -18.32
N TRP A 223 8.61 -15.02 -19.09
CA TRP A 223 9.44 -16.10 -18.57
C TRP A 223 10.78 -15.61 -18.03
N ALA A 224 11.47 -14.69 -18.71
CA ALA A 224 12.72 -14.11 -18.21
C ALA A 224 12.54 -13.45 -16.84
N LEU A 225 11.48 -12.65 -16.68
CA LEU A 225 11.14 -12.04 -15.40
C LEU A 225 10.79 -13.09 -14.36
N ARG A 226 10.02 -14.12 -14.74
CA ARG A 226 9.60 -15.18 -13.82
C ARG A 226 10.78 -15.95 -13.23
N HIS A 227 11.73 -16.38 -14.06
CA HIS A 227 12.94 -17.07 -13.60
C HIS A 227 13.75 -16.19 -12.64
N SER A 228 13.88 -14.89 -12.95
CA SER A 228 14.56 -13.97 -12.04
C SER A 228 13.89 -13.85 -10.67
N PHE A 229 12.56 -13.99 -10.60
CA PHE A 229 11.83 -13.96 -9.33
C PHE A 229 12.03 -15.25 -8.55
N ASP A 230 11.95 -16.40 -9.22
CA ASP A 230 12.17 -17.69 -8.60
C ASP A 230 13.60 -17.79 -8.04
N ASP A 231 14.63 -17.27 -8.74
CA ASP A 231 16.01 -17.20 -8.25
C ASP A 231 16.16 -16.36 -6.96
N VAL A 232 15.45 -15.24 -6.88
CA VAL A 232 15.41 -14.39 -5.68
C VAL A 232 14.69 -15.11 -4.55
N LEU A 233 13.58 -15.78 -4.84
CA LEU A 233 12.76 -16.49 -3.86
C LEU A 233 13.38 -17.80 -3.37
N ALA A 234 14.27 -18.43 -4.14
CA ALA A 234 14.97 -19.66 -3.78
C ALA A 234 16.23 -19.42 -2.93
N SER A 235 16.78 -18.21 -2.94
CA SER A 235 18.00 -17.91 -2.18
C SER A 235 17.74 -17.80 -0.68
N PRO A 236 18.55 -18.38 0.22
CA PRO A 236 18.37 -18.16 1.66
C PRO A 236 18.71 -16.71 2.05
N PRO A 237 18.01 -16.09 3.02
CA PRO A 237 18.39 -14.79 3.55
C PRO A 237 19.78 -14.87 4.21
N PRO A 238 20.56 -13.78 4.26
CA PRO A 238 21.90 -13.80 4.86
C PRO A 238 21.84 -14.26 6.32
N PRO A 239 22.86 -15.01 6.80
CA PRO A 239 22.85 -15.58 8.13
C PRO A 239 22.76 -14.47 9.20
N ARG A 240 21.80 -14.60 10.11
CA ARG A 240 21.69 -13.75 11.31
C ARG A 240 22.81 -14.12 12.27
N SER A 241 23.62 -13.15 12.72
CA SER A 241 24.47 -13.33 13.90
C SER A 241 23.61 -13.74 15.08
N GLN A 242 23.84 -14.97 15.54
CA GLN A 242 23.05 -15.61 16.59
C GLN A 242 23.35 -14.98 17.94
N ALA A 243 22.31 -14.47 18.61
CA ALA A 243 22.27 -14.44 20.05
C ALA A 243 21.47 -15.66 20.52
N SER A 244 22.14 -16.47 21.33
CA SER A 244 21.75 -17.73 21.94
C SER A 244 20.44 -17.61 22.71
N GLY A 245 19.59 -18.66 22.67
CA GLY A 245 18.48 -18.76 23.62
C GLY A 245 17.43 -19.83 23.37
N SER A 246 17.70 -21.03 23.90
CA SER A 246 16.75 -22.02 24.41
C SER A 246 15.89 -22.85 23.45
N SER A 247 16.21 -24.14 23.46
CA SER A 247 15.45 -25.30 23.02
C SER A 247 14.20 -25.55 23.89
N GLY A 248 13.03 -25.63 23.27
CA GLY A 248 11.82 -26.23 23.82
C GLY A 248 11.24 -27.23 22.81
N GLY A 249 10.95 -28.45 23.25
CA GLY A 249 10.52 -29.59 22.41
C GLY A 249 9.13 -29.44 21.77
N PRO A 250 8.67 -30.44 20.99
CA PRO A 250 7.48 -30.32 20.16
C PRO A 250 6.22 -30.47 21.01
N GLU A 251 5.56 -29.36 21.32
CA GLU A 251 4.20 -29.37 21.84
C GLU A 251 3.24 -29.56 20.66
N VAL A 252 2.46 -30.65 20.68
CA VAL A 252 1.51 -31.01 19.62
C VAL A 252 0.46 -29.91 19.50
N ASP A 253 0.56 -29.11 18.44
CA ASP A 253 -0.30 -27.95 18.21
C ASP A 253 -1.69 -28.41 17.72
N VAL A 254 -2.66 -28.44 18.62
CA VAL A 254 -4.05 -28.77 18.29
C VAL A 254 -4.68 -27.57 17.58
N THR A 255 -5.00 -27.71 16.29
CA THR A 255 -5.79 -26.75 15.52
C THR A 255 -7.28 -26.91 15.86
N ARG A 256 -7.98 -25.80 16.07
CA ARG A 256 -9.43 -25.77 16.26
C ARG A 256 -10.08 -24.93 15.18
N GLU A 257 -11.24 -25.39 14.73
CA GLU A 257 -12.09 -24.62 13.84
C GLU A 257 -12.84 -23.57 14.66
N VAL A 258 -12.70 -22.30 14.28
CA VAL A 258 -13.29 -21.15 14.95
C VAL A 258 -13.91 -20.24 13.90
N GLU A 259 -15.12 -19.76 14.18
CA GLU A 259 -15.77 -18.75 13.37
C GLU A 259 -15.38 -17.36 13.88
N LEU A 260 -14.80 -16.52 13.01
CA LEU A 260 -14.36 -15.17 13.34
C LEU A 260 -15.12 -14.12 12.52
N PRO A 261 -15.46 -12.97 13.12
CA PRO A 261 -16.08 -11.88 12.38
C PRO A 261 -15.08 -11.24 11.41
N VAL A 262 -15.59 -10.74 10.29
CA VAL A 262 -14.79 -10.12 9.23
C VAL A 262 -15.11 -8.63 9.14
N PHE A 263 -14.08 -7.83 9.36
CA PHE A 263 -14.05 -6.42 9.02
C PHE A 263 -13.68 -6.26 7.55
N VAL A 264 -14.53 -5.54 6.80
CA VAL A 264 -14.31 -5.28 5.38
C VAL A 264 -14.05 -3.79 5.20
N SER A 265 -12.91 -3.45 4.61
CA SER A 265 -12.65 -2.07 4.23
C SER A 265 -11.81 -2.00 2.98
N SER A 266 -12.28 -1.22 2.02
CA SER A 266 -11.53 -0.88 0.81
C SER A 266 -10.39 0.10 1.06
N SER A 267 -10.25 0.61 2.29
CA SER A 267 -9.13 1.48 2.66
C SER A 267 -7.84 0.67 2.72
N ALA A 268 -6.76 1.20 2.14
CA ALA A 268 -5.43 0.59 2.05
C ALA A 268 -4.71 0.36 3.40
N LEU A 269 -5.44 0.36 4.51
CA LEU A 269 -4.99 -0.02 5.84
C LEU A 269 -4.90 -1.56 5.92
N CYS A 270 -4.10 -2.20 5.07
CA CYS A 270 -3.69 -3.58 5.32
C CYS A 270 -2.41 -3.47 6.13
N PRO A 271 -2.46 -3.54 7.47
CA PRO A 271 -1.31 -3.18 8.28
C PRO A 271 -0.24 -4.25 8.13
N ASP A 272 1.02 -3.84 8.19
CA ASP A 272 2.14 -4.77 8.17
C ASP A 272 1.99 -5.77 9.34
N VAL A 273 2.48 -7.00 9.18
CA VAL A 273 2.43 -8.01 10.24
C VAL A 273 3.16 -7.46 11.48
N GLY A 274 2.45 -7.41 12.61
CA GLY A 274 2.93 -6.84 13.87
C GLY A 274 2.69 -5.34 14.04
N GLU A 275 2.18 -4.65 13.01
CA GLU A 275 1.86 -3.23 13.10
C GLU A 275 0.63 -2.98 13.98
N ARG A 276 0.74 -1.97 14.84
CA ARG A 276 -0.39 -1.47 15.62
C ARG A 276 -1.15 -0.42 14.84
N VAL A 277 -2.44 -0.65 14.63
CA VAL A 277 -3.33 0.29 13.96
C VAL A 277 -4.47 0.66 14.87
N ARG A 278 -4.79 1.96 14.89
CA ARG A 278 -5.95 2.50 15.59
C ARG A 278 -7.05 2.79 14.57
N MET A 279 -8.24 2.26 14.80
CA MET A 279 -9.39 2.38 13.90
C MET A 279 -10.63 2.84 14.64
N ASN A 280 -11.47 3.62 13.98
CA ASN A 280 -12.75 4.06 14.51
C ASN A 280 -13.87 3.42 13.71
N PHE A 281 -14.78 2.72 14.39
CA PHE A 281 -15.93 2.08 13.75
C PHE A 281 -17.19 2.90 13.95
N PHE A 282 -17.65 3.46 12.83
CA PHE A 282 -18.88 4.23 12.75
C PHE A 282 -20.08 3.38 12.31
N GLU A 283 -19.87 2.33 11.51
CA GLU A 283 -20.97 1.47 11.06
C GLU A 283 -21.50 0.56 12.19
N PRO A 284 -22.84 0.41 12.34
CA PRO A 284 -23.45 -0.40 13.39
C PRO A 284 -22.91 -1.83 13.47
N ARG A 285 -22.72 -2.50 12.32
CA ARG A 285 -22.20 -3.88 12.25
C ARG A 285 -20.79 -4.03 12.84
N TYR A 286 -19.93 -3.03 12.67
CA TYR A 286 -18.56 -3.07 13.20
C TYR A 286 -18.51 -2.69 14.68
N LYS A 287 -19.47 -1.91 15.17
CA LYS A 287 -19.65 -1.73 16.63
C LYS A 287 -20.05 -3.05 17.30
N VAL A 288 -20.96 -3.81 16.69
CA VAL A 288 -21.32 -5.16 17.16
C VAL A 288 -20.09 -6.07 17.17
N MET A 289 -19.33 -6.09 16.07
CA MET A 289 -18.07 -6.83 15.97
C MET A 289 -17.12 -6.48 17.13
N SER A 290 -16.85 -5.20 17.38
CA SER A 290 -15.96 -4.78 18.46
C SER A 290 -16.40 -5.27 19.83
N ARG A 291 -17.70 -5.27 20.14
CA ARG A 291 -18.22 -5.82 21.41
C ARG A 291 -17.99 -7.32 21.51
N GLU A 292 -18.31 -8.05 20.45
CA GLU A 292 -18.15 -9.50 20.42
C GLU A 292 -16.68 -9.89 20.57
N VAL A 293 -15.80 -9.31 19.75
CA VAL A 293 -14.37 -9.58 19.75
C VAL A 293 -13.75 -9.22 21.10
N TRP A 294 -14.09 -8.06 21.67
CA TRP A 294 -13.57 -7.62 22.97
C TRP A 294 -14.01 -8.53 24.12
N GLY A 295 -15.22 -9.09 24.04
CA GLY A 295 -15.74 -10.07 24.99
C GLY A 295 -15.09 -11.45 24.90
N THR A 296 -14.43 -11.77 23.78
CA THR A 296 -13.71 -13.04 23.64
C THR A 296 -12.34 -13.01 24.31
N ARG A 297 -11.86 -14.19 24.73
CA ARG A 297 -10.50 -14.34 25.30
C ARG A 297 -9.40 -14.11 24.26
N ALA A 298 -9.63 -14.54 23.03
CA ALA A 298 -8.64 -14.47 21.95
C ALA A 298 -8.55 -13.06 21.34
N ARG A 299 -9.66 -12.31 21.37
CA ARG A 299 -9.77 -10.96 20.79
C ARG A 299 -9.36 -10.92 19.32
N LEU A 300 -9.75 -11.94 18.56
CA LEU A 300 -9.39 -12.09 17.15
C LEU A 300 -10.55 -11.73 16.23
N PHE A 301 -10.23 -11.14 15.09
CA PHE A 301 -11.13 -10.95 13.96
C PHE A 301 -10.33 -10.96 12.66
N LEU A 302 -11.02 -10.91 11.53
CA LEU A 302 -10.41 -10.95 10.20
C LEU A 302 -10.55 -9.58 9.53
N PHE A 303 -9.49 -9.12 8.85
CA PHE A 303 -9.51 -7.95 8.00
C PHE A 303 -9.48 -8.38 6.53
N SER A 304 -10.44 -7.92 5.73
CA SER A 304 -10.45 -8.13 4.28
C SER A 304 -10.59 -6.82 3.52
N ALA A 305 -9.85 -6.69 2.41
CA ALA A 305 -9.88 -5.52 1.55
C ALA A 305 -11.07 -5.50 0.58
N SER A 306 -11.77 -6.63 0.45
CA SER A 306 -12.93 -6.85 -0.41
C SER A 306 -14.01 -7.62 0.36
N PRO A 307 -15.26 -7.69 -0.14
CA PRO A 307 -16.26 -8.58 0.42
C PRO A 307 -15.69 -10.01 0.57
N PRO A 308 -15.86 -10.67 1.72
CA PRO A 308 -15.26 -11.95 1.98
C PRO A 308 -15.97 -13.04 1.16
N GLU A 309 -15.17 -13.86 0.48
CA GLU A 309 -15.62 -15.02 -0.28
C GLU A 309 -14.83 -16.25 0.20
N GLU A 310 -15.42 -17.43 0.10
CA GLU A 310 -14.76 -18.68 0.45
C GLU A 310 -13.48 -18.87 -0.39
N GLY A 311 -12.37 -19.18 0.28
CA GLY A 311 -11.04 -19.26 -0.32
C GLY A 311 -10.35 -17.91 -0.56
N GLY A 312 -11.03 -16.79 -0.32
CA GLY A 312 -10.48 -15.44 -0.38
C GLY A 312 -9.41 -15.18 0.68
N SER A 313 -8.70 -14.05 0.59
CA SER A 313 -7.63 -13.69 1.52
C SER A 313 -8.13 -12.72 2.59
N ALA A 314 -7.72 -12.95 3.83
CA ALA A 314 -7.90 -12.00 4.92
C ALA A 314 -6.70 -12.00 5.87
N THR A 315 -6.47 -10.89 6.54
CA THR A 315 -5.44 -10.76 7.57
C THR A 315 -6.07 -11.10 8.92
N LEU A 316 -5.44 -11.98 9.69
CA LEU A 316 -5.84 -12.22 11.07
C LEU A 316 -5.44 -11.01 11.90
N VAL A 317 -6.35 -10.44 12.66
CA VAL A 317 -6.11 -9.24 13.46
C VAL A 317 -6.47 -9.50 14.91
N ARG A 318 -5.59 -9.06 15.83
CA ARG A 318 -5.85 -9.11 17.27
C ARG A 318 -6.20 -7.72 17.80
N LEU A 319 -7.29 -7.64 18.54
CA LEU A 319 -7.75 -6.43 19.22
C LEU A 319 -7.03 -6.30 20.58
N GLU A 320 -6.20 -5.27 20.73
CA GLU A 320 -5.44 -5.00 21.96
C GLU A 320 -6.16 -4.03 22.90
N ALA A 321 -6.84 -3.02 22.36
CA ALA A 321 -7.64 -2.06 23.12
C ALA A 321 -8.97 -1.75 22.43
N CYS A 322 -10.01 -1.48 23.21
CA CYS A 322 -11.31 -1.04 22.74
C CYS A 322 -11.85 0.04 23.69
N GLU A 323 -11.97 1.26 23.19
CA GLU A 323 -12.52 2.42 23.88
C GLU A 323 -13.89 2.75 23.30
N TRP A 324 -14.83 3.12 24.17
CA TRP A 324 -16.19 3.49 23.79
C TRP A 324 -16.41 4.96 24.15
N GLU A 325 -16.77 5.77 23.16
CA GLU A 325 -17.15 7.17 23.39
C GLU A 325 -18.65 7.27 23.78
N GLU A 326 -19.04 8.39 24.40
CA GLU A 326 -20.42 8.64 24.86
C GLU A 326 -21.46 8.54 23.73
N ASP A 327 -21.07 8.86 22.49
CA ASP A 327 -21.89 8.76 21.28
C ASP A 327 -21.96 7.32 20.71
N GLY A 328 -21.38 6.35 21.41
CA GLY A 328 -21.33 4.94 21.01
C GLY A 328 -20.38 4.66 19.85
N LEU A 329 -19.42 5.54 19.57
CA LEU A 329 -18.31 5.27 18.64
C LEU A 329 -17.33 4.28 19.29
N ALA A 330 -16.93 3.24 18.54
CA ALA A 330 -15.94 2.28 19.02
C ALA A 330 -14.57 2.63 18.42
N THR A 331 -13.63 2.95 19.29
CA THR A 331 -12.23 3.18 18.91
C THR A 331 -11.41 1.98 19.32
N ILE A 332 -10.84 1.28 18.35
CA ILE A 332 -10.06 0.06 18.60
C ILE A 332 -8.59 0.24 18.28
N THR A 333 -7.73 -0.40 19.05
CA THR A 333 -6.30 -0.59 18.73
C THR A 333 -6.06 -2.06 18.46
N THR A 334 -5.45 -2.35 17.32
CA THR A 334 -5.28 -3.71 16.82
C THR A 334 -3.85 -3.98 16.42
N VAL A 335 -3.43 -5.23 16.47
CA VAL A 335 -2.18 -5.71 15.89
C VAL A 335 -2.49 -6.68 14.77
N SER A 336 -1.96 -6.40 13.59
CA SER A 336 -2.10 -7.32 12.46
C SER A 336 -1.22 -8.54 12.63
N GLY A 337 -1.79 -9.70 12.35
CA GLY A 337 -1.12 -10.98 12.26
C GLY A 337 -0.88 -11.39 10.80
N GLY A 338 -0.72 -12.69 10.59
CA GLY A 338 -0.49 -13.26 9.27
C GLY A 338 -1.74 -13.23 8.38
N MET A 339 -1.52 -13.29 7.08
CA MET A 339 -2.57 -13.48 6.09
C MET A 339 -2.98 -14.96 6.03
N LEU A 340 -4.28 -15.21 5.94
CA LEU A 340 -4.88 -16.53 5.87
C LEU A 340 -5.94 -16.61 4.76
N ARG A 341 -6.35 -17.83 4.42
CA ARG A 341 -7.45 -18.07 3.50
C ARG A 341 -8.75 -18.22 4.26
N LEU A 342 -9.79 -17.55 3.78
CA LEU A 342 -11.14 -17.65 4.29
C LEU A 342 -11.68 -19.06 4.05
N GLY A 343 -12.18 -19.73 5.10
CA GLY A 343 -13.02 -20.92 4.95
C GLY A 343 -14.44 -20.54 4.52
N ALA A 344 -15.44 -21.32 4.94
CA ALA A 344 -16.83 -20.97 4.66
C ALA A 344 -17.16 -19.59 5.24
N VAL A 345 -17.78 -18.73 4.43
CA VAL A 345 -18.17 -17.36 4.79
C VAL A 345 -19.69 -17.29 4.88
N ARG A 346 -20.21 -16.64 5.93
CA ARG A 346 -21.63 -16.29 6.03
C ARG A 346 -21.82 -14.82 6.38
N GLU A 347 -22.98 -14.28 6.02
CA GLU A 347 -23.43 -12.96 6.44
C GLU A 347 -24.52 -13.09 7.51
N ASP A 348 -24.45 -12.29 8.57
CA ASP A 348 -25.43 -12.24 9.63
C ASP A 348 -26.31 -10.99 9.50
N ALA A 349 -27.51 -11.15 8.94
CA ALA A 349 -28.46 -10.06 8.73
C ALA A 349 -28.94 -9.44 10.05
N ALA A 350 -29.06 -10.23 11.12
CA ALA A 350 -29.48 -9.73 12.44
C ALA A 350 -28.42 -8.80 13.08
N LYS A 351 -27.17 -8.89 12.62
CA LYS A 351 -26.06 -8.03 13.05
C LYS A 351 -25.71 -6.94 12.03
N GLY A 352 -26.69 -6.55 11.20
CA GLY A 352 -26.54 -5.48 10.22
C GLY A 352 -25.64 -5.86 9.04
N GLY A 353 -25.61 -7.14 8.66
CA GLY A 353 -24.79 -7.63 7.55
C GLY A 353 -23.31 -7.77 7.92
N LEU A 354 -23.03 -8.23 9.15
CA LEU A 354 -21.68 -8.56 9.57
C LEU A 354 -21.30 -9.94 9.02
N PHE A 355 -20.14 -10.01 8.36
CA PHE A 355 -19.63 -11.27 7.84
C PHE A 355 -18.89 -12.07 8.91
N TYR A 356 -18.94 -13.39 8.79
CA TYR A 356 -18.18 -14.35 9.58
C TYR A 356 -17.51 -15.33 8.64
N ALA A 357 -16.32 -15.79 9.01
CA ALA A 357 -15.62 -16.84 8.27
C ALA A 357 -15.05 -17.90 9.21
N GLN A 358 -15.16 -19.16 8.79
CA GLN A 358 -14.54 -20.29 9.48
C GLN A 358 -13.03 -20.30 9.25
N GLN A 359 -12.28 -20.53 10.33
CA GLN A 359 -10.82 -20.55 10.34
C GLN A 359 -10.28 -21.68 11.20
N GLN A 360 -9.23 -22.34 10.71
CA GLN A 360 -8.44 -23.26 11.53
C GLN A 360 -7.33 -22.47 12.22
N ILE A 361 -7.47 -22.29 13.53
CA ILE A 361 -6.53 -21.52 14.34
C ILE A 361 -5.94 -22.42 15.40
N SER A 362 -4.61 -22.35 15.55
CA SER A 362 -3.89 -23.06 16.60
C SER A 362 -4.37 -22.64 17.99
N SER A 363 -4.52 -23.62 18.88
CA SER A 363 -4.96 -23.42 20.27
C SER A 363 -4.07 -22.43 21.04
N GLN A 364 -2.79 -22.27 20.66
CA GLN A 364 -1.87 -21.31 21.27
C GLN A 364 -2.26 -19.84 20.99
N PHE A 365 -2.88 -19.57 19.83
CA PHE A 365 -3.38 -18.22 19.48
C PHE A 365 -4.66 -17.89 20.24
N LEU A 366 -5.52 -18.87 20.46
CA LEU A 366 -6.77 -18.69 21.22
C LEU A 366 -6.52 -18.40 22.71
N LEU A 367 -5.37 -18.83 23.24
CA LEU A 367 -4.95 -18.57 24.62
C LEU A 367 -4.20 -17.24 24.80
N GLY A 368 -3.95 -16.50 23.72
CA GLY A 368 -3.26 -15.19 23.76
C GLY A 368 -1.76 -15.26 24.08
N ARG A 369 -1.13 -16.44 23.93
CA ARG A 369 0.25 -16.70 24.37
C ARG A 369 1.32 -16.60 23.27
N ALA A 370 0.94 -16.54 21.99
CA ALA A 370 1.89 -16.56 20.87
C ALA A 370 1.78 -15.34 19.94
N SER A 371 2.92 -14.92 19.38
CA SER A 371 3.04 -14.02 18.22
C SER A 371 2.57 -14.75 16.95
N ALA A 372 1.91 -14.02 16.03
CA ALA A 372 1.21 -14.54 14.84
C ALA A 372 1.94 -15.69 14.11
N PRO A 373 1.22 -16.70 13.57
CA PRO A 373 1.86 -17.88 13.03
C PRO A 373 2.62 -17.56 11.74
N ASN A 374 3.84 -18.10 11.63
CA ASN A 374 4.46 -18.37 10.34
C ASN A 374 3.70 -19.58 9.77
N VAL A 375 2.82 -19.35 8.80
CA VAL A 375 2.03 -20.42 8.17
C VAL A 375 2.99 -21.41 7.50
N PRO A 376 2.98 -22.72 7.87
CA PRO A 376 3.73 -23.74 7.14
C PRO A 376 3.11 -23.89 5.74
N GLY A 377 3.96 -23.93 4.72
CA GLY A 377 3.54 -24.23 3.34
C GLY A 377 2.88 -25.61 3.23
N PRO A 378 2.13 -25.88 2.15
CA PRO A 378 1.42 -27.14 1.99
C PRO A 378 2.42 -28.31 1.94
N CYS A 379 2.25 -29.26 2.86
CA CYS A 379 2.97 -30.53 2.85
C CYS A 379 2.69 -31.28 1.54
N CYS A 380 3.76 -31.60 0.82
CA CYS A 380 3.73 -32.58 -0.27
C CYS A 380 3.32 -33.94 0.30
N VAL A 381 2.20 -34.48 -0.17
CA VAL A 381 1.85 -35.89 0.02
C VAL A 381 2.77 -36.70 -0.89
N ALA A 382 3.51 -37.62 -0.29
CA ALA A 382 4.29 -38.62 -0.99
C ALA A 382 3.37 -39.63 -1.69
N GLN A 383 3.68 -39.94 -2.94
CA GLN A 383 3.48 -41.25 -3.56
C GLN A 383 4.81 -41.68 -4.16
#